data_AF-A0A914FT11-F1
#
_entry.id   AF-A0A914FT11-F1
#
_cell.length_a   1.000
_cell.length_b   1.000
_cell.length_c   1.000
_cell.angle_alpha   90.00
_cell.angle_beta   90.00
_cell.angle_gamma   90.00
#
_symmetry.space_group_name_H-M   'P 1'
#
loop_
_entity.id
_entity.type
_entity.pdbx_description
1 polymer ?
#
loop_
_entity_poly.entity_id
_entity_poly.type
_entity_poly.pdbx_seq_one_letter_code
_entity_poly.pdbx_strand_id
1 'polypeptide(L)'
;MGGHLASMHNEEENIFFAELTQCAFLWIGLHSKDNRTTWEWTDGSPVDYIPWYPGEPDGNGNCVFSGTGCNGSPNLLEDENCDALFYFICKKAL
;
A
#
# COMPACT_ATOMS: atom_id res chain seq x y z
N MET A 1 -11.07 -13.57 12.49
CA MET A 1 -10.40 -12.43 11.84
C MET A 1 -11.33 -11.94 10.74
N GLY A 2 -11.52 -10.63 10.60
CA GLY A 2 -12.54 -10.02 9.73
C GLY A 2 -12.11 -8.62 9.29
N GLY A 3 -10.90 -8.53 8.75
CA GLY A 3 -10.31 -7.32 8.19
C GLY A 3 -9.62 -7.66 6.86
N HIS A 4 -9.21 -6.64 6.12
CA HIS A 4 -8.56 -6.75 4.82
C HIS A 4 -7.12 -6.26 4.91
N LEU A 5 -6.31 -6.52 3.88
CA LEU A 5 -5.05 -5.77 3.72
C LEU A 5 -5.37 -4.28 3.68
N ALA A 6 -4.50 -3.49 4.29
CA ALA A 6 -4.83 -2.13 4.60
C ALA A 6 -4.97 -1.25 3.35
N SER A 7 -6.05 -0.47 3.30
CA SER A 7 -6.30 0.61 2.36
C SER A 7 -5.90 1.96 2.95
N MET A 8 -5.56 2.91 2.09
CA MET A 8 -5.08 4.23 2.48
C MET A 8 -5.75 5.30 1.63
N HIS A 9 -6.40 6.28 2.26
CA HIS A 9 -7.29 7.23 1.58
C HIS A 9 -6.90 8.70 1.71
N ASN A 10 -5.86 9.00 2.48
CA ASN A 10 -5.33 10.35 2.61
C ASN A 10 -3.94 10.35 3.27
N GLU A 11 -3.30 11.51 3.27
CA GLU A 11 -1.97 11.72 3.86
C GLU A 11 -1.94 11.53 5.38
N GLU A 12 -2.99 11.93 6.11
CA GLU A 12 -3.05 11.76 7.57
C GLU A 12 -3.04 10.26 7.97
N GLU A 13 -3.83 9.45 7.26
CA GLU A 13 -3.82 8.00 7.39
C GLU A 13 -2.45 7.42 7.04
N ASN A 14 -1.80 7.91 5.98
CA ASN A 14 -0.47 7.47 5.59
C ASN A 14 0.60 7.75 6.66
N ILE A 15 0.58 8.95 7.24
CA ILE A 15 1.48 9.32 8.34
C ILE A 15 1.25 8.42 9.55
N PHE A 16 -0.02 8.18 9.92
CA PHE A 16 -0.36 7.24 11.00
C PHE A 16 0.17 5.83 10.72
N PHE A 17 0.08 5.36 9.48
CA PHE A 17 0.65 4.09 9.06
C PHE A 17 2.17 4.09 9.21
N ALA A 18 2.87 5.11 8.71
CA ALA A 18 4.33 5.22 8.80
C ALA A 18 4.84 5.21 10.26
N GLU A 19 4.11 5.84 11.18
CA GLU A 19 4.41 5.82 12.62
C GLU A 19 4.21 4.42 13.22
N LEU A 20 3.12 3.73 12.85
CA LEU A 20 2.80 2.39 13.34
C LEU A 20 3.80 1.34 12.85
N THR A 21 4.24 1.46 11.60
CA THR A 21 5.04 0.44 10.90
C THR A 21 6.55 0.60 11.11
N GLN A 22 6.99 1.72 11.71
CA GLN A 22 8.39 1.99 12.05
C GLN A 22 9.35 1.76 10.88
N CYS A 23 9.06 2.39 9.74
CA CYS A 23 9.87 2.30 8.52
C CYS A 23 9.92 0.92 7.84
N ALA A 24 9.02 -0.01 8.20
CA ALA A 24 8.98 -1.31 7.56
C ALA A 24 8.38 -1.24 6.14
N PHE A 25 8.89 -2.09 5.25
CA PHE A 25 8.27 -2.40 3.96
C PHE A 25 7.17 -3.45 4.17
N LEU A 26 5.94 -3.10 3.83
CA LEU A 26 4.77 -3.92 4.14
C LEU A 26 3.84 -4.02 2.94
N TRP A 27 3.33 -5.22 2.70
CA TRP A 27 2.20 -5.41 1.81
C TRP A 27 0.97 -4.66 2.32
N ILE A 28 0.35 -3.94 1.39
CA ILE A 28 -0.94 -3.25 1.57
C ILE A 28 -1.97 -3.85 0.60
N GLY A 29 -3.20 -3.35 0.67
CA GLY A 29 -4.30 -3.90 -0.12
C GLY A 29 -4.36 -3.45 -1.57
N LEU A 30 -3.45 -2.60 -2.06
CA LEU A 30 -3.50 -2.08 -3.42
C LEU A 30 -2.92 -3.14 -4.37
N HIS A 31 -3.67 -3.46 -5.42
CA HIS A 31 -3.21 -4.39 -6.45
C HIS A 31 -3.82 -4.09 -7.81
N SER A 32 -3.28 -4.71 -8.85
CA SER A 32 -3.83 -4.67 -10.20
C SER A 32 -4.30 -6.05 -10.65
N LYS A 33 -5.49 -6.13 -11.27
CA LYS A 33 -5.99 -7.34 -11.94
C LYS A 33 -5.60 -7.40 -13.42
N ASP A 34 -5.50 -6.24 -14.07
CA ASP A 34 -5.36 -6.11 -15.52
C ASP A 34 -3.96 -5.64 -15.91
N ASN A 35 -2.93 -6.34 -15.42
CA ASN A 35 -1.54 -6.10 -15.79
C ASN A 35 -1.12 -4.61 -15.70
N ARG A 36 -1.52 -3.94 -14.61
CA ARG A 36 -1.19 -2.55 -14.26
C ARG A 36 -1.97 -1.46 -15.02
N THR A 37 -3.06 -1.77 -15.72
CA THR A 37 -3.92 -0.71 -16.30
C THR A 37 -4.85 -0.06 -15.27
N THR A 38 -5.19 -0.78 -14.22
CA THR A 38 -6.16 -0.37 -13.19
C THR A 38 -5.69 -0.87 -11.82
N TRP A 39 -5.79 0.00 -10.82
CA TRP A 39 -5.47 -0.31 -9.42
C TRP A 39 -6.76 -0.34 -8.60
N GLU A 40 -6.83 -1.25 -7.65
CA GLU A 40 -7.97 -1.43 -6.74
C GLU A 40 -7.51 -1.88 -5.37
N TRP A 41 -8.27 -1.53 -4.34
CA TRP A 41 -8.07 -2.02 -2.98
C TRP A 41 -8.79 -3.36 -2.77
N THR A 42 -8.16 -4.32 -2.10
CA THR A 42 -8.77 -5.62 -1.76
C THR A 42 -10.02 -5.55 -0.87
N ASP A 43 -10.27 -4.40 -0.22
CA ASP A 43 -11.46 -4.16 0.60
C ASP A 43 -12.62 -3.51 -0.19
N GLY A 44 -12.41 -3.19 -1.48
CA GLY A 44 -13.39 -2.56 -2.35
C GLY A 44 -13.60 -1.06 -2.12
N SER A 45 -12.80 -0.44 -1.24
CA SER A 45 -12.81 1.01 -1.06
C SER A 45 -12.34 1.75 -2.34
N PRO A 46 -12.75 3.02 -2.53
CA PRO A 46 -12.32 3.78 -3.69
C PRO A 46 -10.81 4.02 -3.66
N VAL A 47 -10.20 4.07 -4.85
CA VAL A 47 -8.80 4.46 -5.02
C VAL A 47 -8.77 5.98 -5.23
N ASP A 48 -8.60 6.72 -4.13
CA ASP A 48 -8.62 8.19 -4.06
C ASP A 48 -7.28 8.80 -3.63
N TYR A 49 -6.36 7.98 -3.13
CA TYR A 49 -5.02 8.40 -2.71
C TYR A 49 -3.99 7.33 -3.08
N ILE A 50 -3.01 7.71 -3.92
CA ILE A 50 -1.92 6.82 -4.33
C ILE A 50 -0.59 7.59 -4.38
N PRO A 51 0.21 7.59 -3.30
CA PRO A 51 1.48 8.30 -3.24
C PRO A 51 2.59 7.43 -3.83
N TRP A 52 2.59 7.24 -5.15
CA TRP A 52 3.65 6.49 -5.83
C TRP A 52 5.04 7.04 -5.53
N TYR A 53 6.00 6.15 -5.32
CA TYR A 53 7.41 6.53 -5.31
C TYR A 53 7.80 7.10 -6.68
N PRO A 54 8.69 8.12 -6.76
CA PRO A 54 9.09 8.68 -8.04
C PRO A 54 9.65 7.61 -9.00
N GLY A 55 8.92 7.37 -10.11
CA GLY A 55 9.26 6.34 -11.09
C GLY A 55 8.29 5.15 -11.12
N GLU A 56 7.40 5.06 -10.12
CA GLU A 56 6.41 4.00 -9.98
C GLU A 56 5.05 4.35 -10.60
N PRO A 57 4.24 3.34 -10.95
CA PRO A 57 4.61 1.92 -11.03
C PRO A 57 5.62 1.65 -12.17
N ASP A 58 6.69 0.91 -11.91
CA ASP A 58 7.76 0.58 -12.87
C ASP A 58 7.50 -0.75 -13.61
N GLY A 59 6.57 -1.54 -13.11
CA GLY A 59 6.12 -2.77 -13.73
C GLY A 59 6.81 -4.05 -13.26
N ASN A 60 7.42 -4.05 -12.09
CA ASN A 60 7.95 -5.24 -11.43
C ASN A 60 6.87 -6.23 -10.95
N GLY A 61 5.61 -5.83 -10.83
CA GLY A 61 4.52 -6.77 -10.56
C GLY A 61 3.11 -6.19 -10.54
N ASN A 62 2.24 -6.82 -9.75
CA ASN A 62 0.82 -6.46 -9.64
C ASN A 62 0.37 -6.23 -8.19
N CYS A 63 1.26 -6.43 -7.21
CA CYS A 63 1.00 -6.19 -5.80
C CYS A 63 1.80 -4.98 -5.35
N VAL A 64 1.32 -4.25 -4.35
CA VAL A 64 1.95 -3.00 -3.92
C VAL A 64 2.34 -3.11 -2.48
N PHE A 65 3.60 -2.78 -2.18
CA PHE A 65 4.04 -2.56 -0.81
C PHE A 65 4.11 -1.06 -0.54
N SER A 66 3.89 -0.70 0.72
CA SER A 66 4.18 0.64 1.23
C SER A 66 5.51 0.62 1.96
N GLY A 67 6.34 1.64 1.74
CA GLY A 67 7.57 1.84 2.50
C GLY A 67 8.19 3.20 2.28
N THR A 68 9.43 3.39 2.74
CA THR A 68 10.23 4.63 2.64
C THR A 68 9.81 5.82 3.50
N GLY A 69 8.58 5.85 4.04
CA GLY A 69 8.13 6.84 5.02
C GLY A 69 8.66 6.57 6.42
N CYS A 70 9.27 7.59 7.05
CA CYS A 70 9.87 7.49 8.38
C CYS A 70 9.73 8.79 9.16
N ASN A 71 9.65 8.68 10.49
CA ASN A 71 9.72 9.83 11.42
C ASN A 71 8.71 10.95 11.07
N GLY A 72 7.44 10.59 10.88
CA GLY A 72 6.36 11.53 10.53
C GLY A 72 6.28 11.87 9.03
N SER A 73 7.08 11.22 8.19
CA SER A 73 6.95 11.32 6.73
C SER A 73 5.99 10.24 6.21
N PRO A 74 5.13 10.55 5.22
CA PRO A 74 4.23 9.57 4.61
C PRO A 74 5.02 8.48 3.87
N ASN A 75 4.47 7.27 3.80
CA ASN A 75 5.01 6.21 2.95
C ASN A 75 4.77 6.50 1.47
N LEU A 76 5.64 5.95 0.65
CA LEU A 76 5.48 5.88 -0.79
C LEU A 76 5.20 4.44 -1.21
N LEU A 77 4.58 4.29 -2.38
CA LEU A 77 4.15 3.01 -2.92
C LEU A 77 5.02 2.57 -4.08
N GLU A 78 5.28 1.28 -4.17
CA GLU A 78 6.05 0.62 -5.24
C GLU A 78 5.33 -0.68 -5.64
N ASP A 79 5.28 -0.99 -6.94
CA ASP A 79 4.74 -2.27 -7.41
C ASP A 79 5.81 -3.36 -7.42
N GLU A 80 5.40 -4.57 -7.06
CA GLU A 80 6.32 -5.70 -6.91
C GLU A 80 5.60 -7.02 -7.21
N ASN A 81 6.40 -8.04 -7.53
CA ASN A 81 5.95 -9.40 -7.68
C ASN A 81 5.24 -9.87 -6.40
N CYS A 82 3.99 -10.32 -6.56
CA CYS A 82 3.14 -10.77 -5.46
C CYS A 82 3.71 -11.94 -4.64
N ASP A 83 4.65 -12.69 -5.20
CA ASP A 83 5.33 -13.80 -4.50
C ASP A 83 6.51 -13.32 -3.62
N ALA A 84 6.85 -12.03 -3.64
CA ALA A 84 7.89 -11.47 -2.79
C ALA A 84 7.51 -11.53 -1.30
N LEU A 85 8.52 -11.80 -0.47
CA LEU A 85 8.33 -12.02 0.96
C LEU A 85 8.46 -10.71 1.74
N PHE A 86 7.32 -10.08 2.00
CA PHE A 86 7.20 -8.98 2.96
C PHE A 86 6.24 -9.35 4.10
N TYR A 87 6.38 -8.66 5.22
CA TYR A 87 5.30 -8.59 6.20
C TYR A 87 4.11 -7.83 5.61
N PHE A 88 2.98 -7.84 6.29
CA PHE A 88 1.76 -7.19 5.82
C PHE A 88 1.06 -6.45 6.94
N ILE A 89 0.26 -5.45 6.58
CA ILE A 89 -0.61 -4.73 7.51
C ILE A 89 -2.08 -4.91 7.13
N CYS A 90 -2.90 -5.19 8.14
CA CYS A 90 -4.35 -5.29 7.99
C CYS A 90 -5.04 -4.04 8.54
N LYS A 91 -6.15 -3.67 7.92
CA LYS A 91 -7.09 -2.66 8.41
C LYS A 91 -8.45 -3.29 8.64
N LYS A 92 -9.11 -2.89 9.72
CA LYS A 92 -10.49 -3.25 10.01
C LYS A 92 -11.32 -1.98 10.11
N ALA A 93 -12.30 -1.82 9.23
CA ALA A 93 -13.31 -0.79 9.37
C ALA A 93 -14.18 -1.10 10.60
N LEU A 94 -14.48 -0.06 11.38
CA LEU A 94 -15.39 -0.14 12.53
C LEU A 94 -16.85 -0.09 12.07
#